data_AF-A0A522IUQ8-F1
#
_entry.id   AF-A0A522IUQ8-F1
#
_cell.length_a   1.000
_cell.length_b   1.000
_cell.length_c   1.000
_cell.angle_alpha   90.00
_cell.angle_beta   90.00
_cell.angle_gamma   90.00
#
_symmetry.space_group_name_H-M   'P 1'
#
loop_
_entity.id
_entity.type
_entity.pdbx_description
1 polymer ?
#
loop_
_entity_poly.entity_id
_entity_poly.type
_entity_poly.pdbx_seq_one_letter_code
_entity_poly.pdbx_strand_id
1 'polypeptide(L)'
;INGDGETSRDFCYVANVVQANLLAATAESPAAVNQVYNVAVGDRTTLNELYAQLVTNLLPHYPHLQDAQPVYREFREGDVRHSLADISKATAKLGFTPTQNIGQGLALAMPWYMRPRA
;
A
#
# COMPACT_ATOMS: atom_id res chain seq x y z
N ILE A 1 -11.38 -2.58 12.77
CA ILE A 1 -10.29 -3.52 12.47
C ILE A 1 -10.84 -4.93 12.54
N ASN A 2 -10.60 -5.76 11.52
CA ASN A 2 -11.03 -7.18 11.53
C ASN A 2 -9.90 -8.02 12.14
N GLY A 3 -10.19 -8.76 13.20
CA GLY A 3 -9.21 -9.43 14.03
C GLY A 3 -8.54 -8.47 15.02
N ASP A 4 -7.33 -8.84 15.46
CA ASP A 4 -6.49 -8.12 16.43
C ASP A 4 -5.72 -6.92 15.85
N GLY A 5 -5.78 -6.71 14.53
CA GLY A 5 -5.06 -5.64 13.83
C GLY A 5 -3.62 -5.96 13.44
N GLU A 6 -3.10 -7.13 13.83
CA GLU A 6 -1.76 -7.59 13.46
C GLU A 6 -1.71 -8.25 12.08
N THR A 7 -2.86 -8.35 11.41
CA THR A 7 -2.95 -8.67 9.99
C THR A 7 -2.16 -7.60 9.22
N SER A 8 -1.25 -8.03 8.35
CA SER A 8 -0.31 -7.10 7.69
C SER A 8 -0.29 -7.23 6.19
N ARG A 9 0.02 -6.12 5.52
CA ARG A 9 0.00 -5.98 4.07
C ARG A 9 1.22 -5.19 3.58
N ASP A 10 1.54 -5.41 2.32
CA ASP A 10 2.47 -4.61 1.53
C ASP A 10 1.66 -3.62 0.69
N PHE A 11 1.44 -2.42 1.23
CA PHE A 11 0.60 -1.41 0.59
C PHE A 11 1.36 -0.71 -0.53
N CYS A 12 0.85 -0.84 -1.76
CA CYS A 12 1.48 -0.30 -2.96
C CYS A 12 0.77 0.98 -3.42
N TYR A 13 1.46 2.12 -3.37
CA TYR A 13 0.92 3.38 -3.90
C TYR A 13 0.79 3.34 -5.43
N VAL A 14 -0.25 4.00 -5.96
CA VAL A 14 -0.64 3.88 -7.38
C VAL A 14 0.48 4.29 -8.35
N ALA A 15 1.34 5.24 -7.99
CA ALA A 15 2.45 5.63 -8.87
C ALA A 15 3.47 4.48 -9.10
N ASN A 16 3.70 3.61 -8.11
CA ASN A 16 4.52 2.42 -8.27
C ASN A 16 3.86 1.43 -9.25
N VAL A 17 2.52 1.30 -9.19
CA VAL A 17 1.76 0.46 -10.12
C VAL A 17 1.84 1.01 -11.55
N VAL A 18 1.73 2.32 -11.72
CA VAL A 18 1.90 2.99 -13.02
C VAL A 18 3.30 2.76 -13.57
N GLN A 19 4.35 2.92 -12.75
CA GLN A 19 5.73 2.63 -13.14
C GLN A 19 5.88 1.19 -13.62
N ALA A 20 5.38 0.20 -12.87
CA ALA A 20 5.47 -1.20 -13.25
C ALA A 20 4.78 -1.50 -14.59
N ASN A 21 3.60 -0.91 -14.83
CA ASN A 21 2.88 -1.06 -16.10
C ASN A 21 3.63 -0.44 -17.27
N LEU A 22 4.18 0.76 -17.12
CA LEU A 22 4.97 1.42 -18.17
C LEU A 22 6.21 0.59 -18.50
N LEU A 23 6.95 0.12 -17.49
CA LEU A 23 8.14 -0.72 -17.68
C LEU A 23 7.79 -2.05 -18.37
N ALA A 24 6.68 -2.68 -18.00
CA ALA A 24 6.23 -3.92 -18.62
C ALA A 24 5.79 -3.70 -20.08
N ALA A 25 5.08 -2.61 -20.36
CA ALA A 25 4.59 -2.29 -21.71
C ALA A 25 5.72 -1.95 -22.69
N THR A 26 6.83 -1.39 -22.19
CA THR A 26 7.99 -1.01 -23.01
C THR A 26 9.19 -1.94 -22.83
N ALA A 27 8.99 -3.14 -22.30
CA ALA A 27 10.08 -4.09 -22.08
C ALA A 27 10.57 -4.69 -23.41
N GLU A 28 11.83 -4.47 -23.74
CA GLU A 28 12.45 -5.01 -24.96
C GLU A 28 13.06 -6.41 -24.76
N SER A 29 13.41 -6.76 -23.52
CA SER A 29 14.04 -8.04 -23.21
C SER A 29 13.05 -9.20 -23.37
N PRO A 30 13.33 -10.20 -24.22
CA PRO A 30 12.48 -11.39 -24.35
C PRO A 30 12.35 -12.17 -23.03
N ALA A 31 13.33 -12.04 -22.14
CA ALA A 31 13.29 -12.67 -20.81
C ALA A 31 12.34 -11.97 -19.82
N ALA A 32 11.83 -10.79 -20.17
CA ALA A 32 10.91 -10.00 -19.36
C ALA A 32 9.43 -10.22 -19.74
N VAL A 33 9.13 -10.65 -20.96
CA VAL A 33 7.76 -10.91 -21.43
C VAL A 33 7.28 -12.33 -21.09
N ASN A 34 5.96 -12.56 -21.11
CA ASN A 34 5.34 -13.83 -20.75
C ASN A 34 5.74 -14.33 -19.34
N GLN A 35 5.70 -13.41 -18.37
CA GLN A 35 6.08 -13.64 -16.99
C GLN A 35 5.04 -13.01 -16.06
N VAL A 36 4.92 -13.57 -14.85
CA VAL A 36 4.16 -12.95 -13.75
C VAL A 36 5.14 -12.22 -12.82
N TYR A 37 4.75 -11.01 -12.37
CA TYR A 37 5.54 -10.15 -11.49
C TYR A 37 4.70 -9.69 -10.32
N ASN A 38 5.30 -9.70 -9.12
CA ASN A 38 4.74 -8.98 -7.98
C ASN A 38 4.99 -7.48 -8.15
N VAL A 39 3.98 -6.67 -7.84
CA VAL A 39 4.07 -5.21 -7.88
C VAL A 39 3.68 -4.67 -6.50
N ALA A 40 4.69 -4.36 -5.70
CA ALA A 40 4.55 -3.89 -4.33
C ALA A 40 5.77 -3.05 -3.95
N VAL A 41 5.94 -2.75 -2.65
CA VAL A 41 7.12 -2.03 -2.15
C VAL A 41 8.16 -3.00 -1.57
N GLY A 42 7.72 -4.14 -1.03
CA GLY A 42 8.56 -5.03 -0.23
C GLY A 42 8.59 -4.64 1.26
N ASP A 43 7.63 -3.84 1.70
CA ASP A 43 7.44 -3.42 3.09
C ASP A 43 6.23 -4.12 3.70
N ARG A 44 6.15 -4.14 5.04
CA ARG A 44 5.05 -4.76 5.78
C ARG A 44 4.49 -3.78 6.80
N THR A 45 3.18 -3.56 6.73
CA THR A 45 2.46 -2.69 7.67
C THR A 45 1.23 -3.40 8.22
N THR A 46 1.05 -3.38 9.55
CA THR A 46 -0.14 -3.94 10.22
C THR A 46 -1.34 -3.00 10.07
N LEU A 47 -2.55 -3.49 10.34
CA LEU A 47 -3.73 -2.63 10.36
C LEU A 47 -3.66 -1.60 11.51
N ASN A 48 -3.02 -1.95 12.63
CA ASN A 48 -2.80 -1.04 13.75
C ASN A 48 -1.86 0.11 13.36
N GLU A 49 -0.76 -0.20 12.68
CA GLU A 49 0.18 0.81 12.16
C GLU A 49 -0.48 1.70 11.10
N LEU A 50 -1.24 1.12 10.16
CA LEU A 50 -1.98 1.89 9.16
C LEU A 50 -2.99 2.83 9.83
N TYR A 51 -3.74 2.35 10.81
CA TYR A 51 -4.69 3.17 11.57
C TYR A 51 -4.00 4.37 12.22
N ALA A 52 -2.89 4.13 12.92
CA ALA A 52 -2.12 5.18 13.57
C ALA A 52 -1.61 6.23 12.55
N GLN A 53 -1.07 5.79 11.41
CA GLN A 53 -0.62 6.68 10.35
C GLN A 53 -1.78 7.53 9.79
N LEU A 54 -2.95 6.93 9.58
CA LEU A 54 -4.13 7.66 9.11
C LEU A 54 -4.57 8.73 10.12
N VAL A 55 -4.66 8.39 11.41
CA VAL A 55 -5.00 9.35 12.47
C VAL A 55 -3.98 10.49 12.48
N THR A 56 -2.68 10.19 12.50
CA THR A 56 -1.62 11.22 12.48
C THR A 56 -1.73 12.17 11.29
N ASN A 57 -2.02 11.66 10.09
CA ASN A 57 -2.16 12.50 8.89
C ASN A 57 -3.44 13.35 8.91
N LEU A 58 -4.51 12.87 9.56
CA LEU A 58 -5.81 13.56 9.58
C LEU A 58 -5.95 14.55 10.74
N LEU A 59 -5.23 14.34 11.85
CA LEU A 59 -5.32 15.19 13.05
C LEU A 59 -5.18 16.70 12.79
N PRO A 60 -4.25 17.19 11.94
CA PRO A 60 -4.13 18.62 11.64
C PRO A 60 -5.38 19.24 11.01
N HIS A 61 -6.22 18.42 10.37
CA HIS A 61 -7.43 18.85 9.66
C HIS A 61 -8.70 18.52 10.45
N TYR A 62 -8.64 17.52 11.32
CA TYR A 62 -9.76 17.01 12.09
C TYR A 62 -9.35 16.77 13.55
N PRO A 63 -9.22 17.83 14.38
CA PRO A 63 -8.74 17.72 15.76
C PRO A 63 -9.58 16.81 16.65
N HIS A 64 -10.87 16.62 16.33
CA HIS A 64 -11.76 15.72 17.06
C HIS A 64 -11.35 14.24 16.99
N LEU A 65 -10.40 13.87 16.11
CA LEU A 65 -9.84 12.52 16.02
C LEU A 65 -8.78 12.22 17.08
N GLN A 66 -8.41 13.18 17.94
CA GLN A 66 -7.35 13.01 18.95
C GLN A 66 -7.56 11.77 19.83
N ASP A 67 -8.80 11.50 20.22
CA ASP A 67 -9.16 10.38 21.08
C ASP A 67 -9.79 9.20 20.32
N ALA A 68 -9.74 9.23 18.97
CA ALA A 68 -10.34 8.18 18.15
C ALA A 68 -9.65 6.84 18.39
N GLN A 69 -10.43 5.81 18.75
CA GLN A 69 -9.96 4.45 18.95
C GLN A 69 -10.51 3.50 17.88
N PRO A 70 -9.71 2.53 17.41
CA PRO A 70 -10.20 1.54 16.48
C PRO A 70 -11.20 0.60 17.16
N VAL A 71 -12.31 0.31 16.48
CA VAL A 71 -13.24 -0.75 16.89
C VAL A 71 -12.77 -2.08 16.31
N TYR A 72 -12.47 -3.05 17.17
CA TYR A 72 -12.09 -4.40 16.77
C TYR A 72 -13.31 -5.31 16.64
N ARG A 73 -13.24 -6.29 15.75
CA ARG A 73 -14.27 -7.31 15.52
C ARG A 73 -13.63 -8.61 15.05
N GLU A 74 -14.45 -9.64 14.84
CA GLU A 74 -13.97 -10.94 14.34
C GLU A 74 -13.13 -10.84 13.07
N PHE A 75 -12.25 -11.83 12.91
CA PHE A 75 -11.48 -12.00 11.68
C PHE A 75 -12.41 -12.15 10.48
N ARG A 76 -12.00 -11.58 9.34
CA ARG A 76 -12.72 -11.79 8.08
C ARG A 76 -12.41 -13.20 7.58
N GLU A 77 -13.43 -14.00 7.35
CA GLU A 77 -13.28 -15.35 6.82
C GLU A 77 -12.57 -15.33 5.45
N GLY A 78 -11.61 -16.25 5.28
CA GLY A 78 -10.79 -16.36 4.06
C GLY A 78 -9.72 -15.28 3.88
N ASP A 79 -9.53 -14.37 4.84
CA ASP A 79 -8.53 -13.31 4.72
C ASP A 79 -7.11 -13.83 4.97
N VAL A 80 -6.16 -13.40 4.13
CA VAL A 80 -4.74 -13.76 4.28
C VAL A 80 -4.16 -13.03 5.49
N ARG A 81 -3.47 -13.74 6.36
CA ARG A 81 -2.95 -13.14 7.61
C ARG A 81 -1.82 -12.14 7.35
N HIS A 82 -0.79 -12.54 6.63
CA HIS A 82 0.37 -11.70 6.32
C HIS A 82 0.66 -11.74 4.82
N SER A 83 0.87 -10.57 4.23
CA SER A 83 1.22 -10.41 2.82
C SER A 83 2.44 -9.50 2.71
N LEU A 84 3.53 -10.04 2.17
CA LEU A 84 4.77 -9.34 1.87
C LEU A 84 5.28 -9.87 0.53
N ALA A 85 5.42 -9.00 -0.46
CA ALA A 85 5.82 -9.43 -1.79
C ALA A 85 7.33 -9.40 -1.94
N ASP A 86 7.89 -10.46 -2.52
CA ASP A 86 9.23 -10.39 -3.10
C ASP A 86 9.13 -9.76 -4.49
N ILE A 87 9.72 -8.57 -4.65
CA ILE A 87 9.75 -7.80 -5.90
C ILE A 87 11.06 -7.96 -6.69
N SER A 88 11.99 -8.79 -6.21
CA SER A 88 13.33 -8.97 -6.81
C SER A 88 13.28 -9.29 -8.31
N LYS A 89 12.31 -10.11 -8.74
CA LYS A 89 12.09 -10.45 -10.14
C LYS A 89 11.72 -9.23 -10.99
N ALA A 90 10.84 -8.37 -10.49
CA ALA A 90 10.42 -7.16 -11.20
C ALA A 90 11.57 -6.15 -11.28
N THR A 91 12.33 -5.97 -10.19
CA THR A 91 13.54 -5.14 -10.19
C THR A 91 14.56 -5.66 -11.20
N ALA A 92 14.87 -6.96 -11.19
CA ALA A 92 15.89 -7.53 -12.06
C ALA A 92 15.51 -7.56 -13.55
N LYS A 93 14.24 -7.83 -13.89
CA LYS A 93 13.81 -8.03 -15.29
C LYS A 93 13.17 -6.80 -15.92
N LEU A 94 12.56 -5.92 -15.13
CA LEU A 94 11.86 -4.73 -15.61
C LEU A 94 12.54 -3.42 -15.17
N GLY A 95 13.53 -3.46 -14.27
CA GLY A 95 14.08 -2.24 -13.65
C GLY A 95 13.11 -1.59 -12.65
N PHE A 96 12.08 -2.32 -12.21
CA PHE A 96 11.07 -1.79 -11.29
C PHE A 96 11.70 -1.39 -9.95
N THR A 97 11.57 -0.11 -9.61
CA THR A 97 12.12 0.49 -8.39
C THR A 97 11.01 1.34 -7.76
N PRO A 98 10.20 0.78 -6.83
CA PRO A 98 9.09 1.49 -6.22
C PRO A 98 9.60 2.77 -5.54
N THR A 99 8.91 3.89 -5.79
CA THR A 99 9.35 5.21 -5.35
C THR A 99 8.60 5.75 -4.15
N GLN A 100 7.43 5.20 -3.83
CA GLN A 100 6.63 5.61 -2.67
C GLN A 100 6.40 4.43 -1.73
N ASN A 101 6.80 4.60 -0.47
CA ASN A 101 6.36 3.75 0.63
C ASN A 101 4.95 4.16 1.11
N ILE A 102 4.41 3.43 2.09
CA ILE A 102 3.06 3.68 2.59
C ILE A 102 2.88 5.10 3.15
N GLY A 103 3.81 5.61 3.95
CA GLY A 103 3.69 6.93 4.57
C GLY A 103 3.67 8.06 3.54
N GLN A 104 4.56 7.97 2.54
CA GLN A 104 4.58 8.92 1.41
C GLN A 104 3.30 8.80 0.56
N GLY A 105 2.84 7.58 0.30
CA GLY A 105 1.60 7.34 -0.43
C GLY A 105 0.36 7.90 0.27
N LEU A 106 0.28 7.76 1.59
CA LEU A 106 -0.79 8.34 2.41
C LEU A 106 -0.77 9.86 2.33
N ALA A 107 0.38 10.51 2.53
CA ALA A 107 0.50 11.97 2.46
C ALA A 107 0.05 12.53 1.09
N LEU A 108 0.34 11.82 -0.01
CA LEU A 108 -0.11 12.19 -1.35
C LEU A 108 -1.62 11.93 -1.59
N ALA A 109 -2.15 10.83 -1.04
CA ALA A 109 -3.54 10.44 -1.24
C ALA A 109 -4.53 11.22 -0.36
N MET A 110 -4.15 11.58 0.87
CA MET A 110 -5.05 12.19 1.86
C MET A 110 -5.78 13.45 1.34
N PRO A 111 -5.11 14.43 0.71
CA PRO A 111 -5.78 15.61 0.18
C PRO A 111 -6.86 15.25 -0.86
N TRP A 112 -6.65 14.19 -1.65
CA TRP A 112 -7.65 13.74 -2.61
C TRP A 112 -8.92 13.27 -1.93
N TYR A 113 -8.81 12.51 -0.83
CA TYR A 113 -9.95 11.97 -0.07
C TYR A 113 -10.68 13.03 0.77
N MET A 114 -9.97 14.06 1.24
CA MET A 114 -10.58 15.14 2.03
C MET A 114 -11.37 16.16 1.21
N ARG A 115 -11.20 16.17 -0.12
CA ARG A 115 -11.96 17.08 -0.98
C ARG A 115 -13.45 16.74 -0.90
N PRO A 116 -14.33 17.75 -0.75
CA PRO A 116 -15.77 17.54 -0.90
C PRO A 116 -16.05 16.87 -2.24
N ARG A 117 -16.86 15.83 -2.23
CA ARG A 117 -17.42 15.29 -3.48
C ARG A 117 -18.46 16.29 -3.98
N ALA A 118 -18.39 16.61 -5.27
CA ALA A 118 -19.44 17.35 -5.97
C ALA A 118 -20.72 16.51 -6.05
#